data_AF-A0A847EIL2-F1
#
_entry.id   AF-A0A847EIL2-F1
#
_cell.length_a   1.000
_cell.length_b   1.000
_cell.length_c   1.000
_cell.angle_alpha   90.00
_cell.angle_beta   90.00
_cell.angle_gamma   90.00
#
_symmetry.space_group_name_H-M   'P 1'
#
loop_
_entity.id
_entity.type
_entity.pdbx_description
1 polymer ?
#
loop_
_entity_poly.entity_id
_entity_poly.type
_entity_poly.pdbx_seq_one_letter_code
_entity_poly.pdbx_strand_id
1 'polypeptide(L)'
;MEYNVEVKLLAITPDAETLLEKAGRICYDTVDKLGTNENWLSKRVQEGHESLIEHGVATFYIKASRVLTHELVRHRIASYSQRSQRYVKENKADYIFPVEIAGDPDREKIFREAMDAAWASYK
;
A
#
# COMPACT_ATOMS: atom_id res chain seq x y z
N MET A 1 19.36 -9.89 8.69
CA MET A 1 19.15 -9.59 7.26
C MET A 1 17.90 -8.75 7.20
N GLU A 2 17.99 -7.48 6.78
CA GLU A 2 16.90 -6.52 6.98
C GLU A 2 16.08 -6.40 5.70
N TYR A 3 14.86 -6.95 5.74
CA TYR A 3 13.89 -6.81 4.67
C TYR A 3 13.37 -5.37 4.67
N ASN A 4 13.98 -4.52 3.85
CA ASN A 4 13.80 -3.07 3.86
C ASN A 4 12.52 -2.61 3.13
N VAL A 5 11.43 -3.33 3.36
CA VAL A 5 10.08 -2.90 2.98
C VAL A 5 9.50 -2.09 4.15
N GLU A 6 8.92 -0.93 3.83
CA GLU A 6 8.32 -0.07 4.84
C GLU A 6 6.92 0.35 4.39
N VAL A 7 5.98 0.35 5.34
CA VAL A 7 4.62 0.85 5.14
C VAL A 7 4.30 1.82 6.28
N LYS A 8 3.91 3.04 5.93
CA LYS A 8 3.51 4.08 6.89
C LYS A 8 2.17 4.67 6.48
N LEU A 9 1.22 4.74 7.42
CA LEU A 9 0.00 5.53 7.22
C LEU A 9 0.38 7.01 7.25
N LEU A 10 0.03 7.74 6.18
CA LEU A 10 0.24 9.18 6.09
C LEU A 10 -1.01 9.98 6.44
N ALA A 11 -2.16 9.49 6.00
CA ALA A 11 -3.45 10.13 6.22
C ALA A 11 -4.58 9.11 6.13
N ILE A 12 -5.67 9.37 6.84
CA ILE A 12 -6.93 8.63 6.73
C ILE A 12 -8.08 9.63 6.88
N THR A 13 -9.23 9.35 6.26
CA THR A 13 -10.46 10.11 6.50
C THR A 13 -10.74 10.18 8.01
N PRO A 14 -10.85 11.37 8.62
CA PRO A 14 -11.23 11.49 10.02
C PRO A 14 -12.59 10.85 10.29
N ASP A 15 -12.71 10.13 11.40
CA ASP A 15 -13.95 9.45 11.82
C ASP A 15 -14.58 8.58 10.71
N ALA A 16 -13.73 7.89 9.93
CA ALA A 16 -14.15 7.15 8.74
C ALA A 16 -15.36 6.23 8.98
N GLU A 17 -15.37 5.44 10.05
CA GLU A 17 -16.48 4.51 10.33
C GLU A 17 -17.80 5.26 10.56
N THR A 18 -17.78 6.38 11.28
CA THR A 18 -18.94 7.25 11.48
C THR A 18 -19.43 7.84 10.16
N LEU A 19 -18.52 8.29 9.29
CA LEU A 19 -18.85 8.79 7.96
C LEU A 19 -19.52 7.70 7.11
N LEU A 20 -18.96 6.49 7.11
CA LEU A 20 -19.44 5.33 6.37
C LEU A 20 -20.83 4.89 6.82
N GLU A 21 -21.06 4.81 8.13
CA GLU A 21 -22.37 4.51 8.71
C GLU A 21 -23.38 5.59 8.34
N LYS A 22 -23.01 6.87 8.45
CA LYS A 22 -23.89 7.99 8.08
C LYS A 22 -24.27 7.94 6.59
N ALA A 23 -23.31 7.69 5.70
CA ALA A 23 -23.56 7.56 4.27
C ALA A 23 -24.61 6.48 3.98
N GLY A 24 -24.46 5.30 4.58
CA GLY A 24 -25.41 4.22 4.38
C GLY A 24 -26.78 4.48 5.05
N ARG A 25 -26.81 5.18 6.19
CA ARG A 25 -28.08 5.56 6.84
C ARG A 25 -28.86 6.62 6.08
N ILE A 26 -28.19 7.50 5.32
CA ILE A 26 -28.84 8.45 4.41
C ILE A 26 -29.66 7.70 3.35
N CYS A 27 -29.16 6.58 2.82
CA CYS A 27 -29.86 5.78 1.81
C CYS A 27 -31.21 5.22 2.29
N TYR A 28 -31.37 5.05 3.61
CA TYR A 28 -32.58 4.48 4.23
C TYR A 28 -33.32 5.48 5.12
N ASP A 29 -32.92 6.75 5.13
CA ASP A 29 -33.46 7.80 6.02
C ASP A 29 -33.50 7.38 7.51
N THR A 30 -32.39 6.80 7.99
CA THR A 30 -32.25 6.29 9.38
C THR A 30 -31.08 6.92 10.13
N VAL A 31 -30.78 8.18 9.82
CA VAL A 31 -29.64 8.94 10.40
C VAL A 31 -29.81 9.14 11.91
N ASP A 32 -31.05 9.16 12.40
CA ASP A 32 -31.42 9.20 13.82
C ASP A 32 -30.82 8.03 14.64
N LYS A 33 -30.48 6.92 13.97
CA LYS A 33 -29.93 5.71 14.59
C LYS A 33 -28.39 5.62 14.51
N LEU A 34 -27.68 6.68 14.11
CA LEU A 34 -26.22 6.67 14.02
C LEU A 34 -25.56 6.24 15.35
N GLY A 35 -24.58 5.33 15.30
CA GLY A 35 -23.81 4.88 16.47
C GLY A 35 -24.58 3.96 17.43
N THR A 36 -25.81 3.56 17.10
CA THR A 36 -26.63 2.69 17.95
C THR A 36 -26.31 1.19 17.80
N ASN A 37 -25.56 0.81 16.77
CA ASN A 37 -25.30 -0.58 16.39
C ASN A 37 -23.81 -0.77 16.05
N GLU A 38 -23.03 -1.32 16.97
CA GLU A 38 -21.56 -1.45 16.82
C GLU A 38 -21.12 -2.22 15.55
N ASN A 39 -21.93 -3.17 15.08
CA ASN A 39 -21.62 -3.99 13.90
C ASN A 39 -22.43 -3.60 12.64
N TRP A 40 -23.02 -2.40 12.62
CA TRP A 40 -23.88 -2.00 11.52
C TRP A 40 -23.13 -2.00 10.19
N LEU A 41 -21.96 -1.36 10.16
CA LEU A 41 -21.16 -1.20 8.95
C LEU A 41 -20.65 -2.55 8.41
N SER A 42 -20.07 -3.38 9.29
CA SER A 42 -19.57 -4.71 8.91
C SER A 42 -20.67 -5.60 8.35
N LYS A 43 -21.87 -5.58 8.95
CA LYS A 43 -23.04 -6.30 8.44
C LYS A 43 -23.46 -5.83 7.04
N ARG A 44 -23.52 -4.51 6.79
CA ARG A 44 -23.88 -3.97 5.47
C ARG A 44 -22.88 -4.35 4.39
N VAL A 45 -21.59 -4.33 4.71
CA VAL A 45 -20.54 -4.79 3.78
C VAL A 45 -20.71 -6.28 3.48
N GLN A 46 -20.97 -7.12 4.48
CA GLN A 46 -21.24 -8.56 4.29
C GLN A 46 -22.49 -8.84 3.44
N GLU A 47 -23.48 -7.96 3.48
CA GLU A 47 -24.70 -8.03 2.65
C GLU A 47 -24.46 -7.54 1.20
N GLY A 48 -23.25 -7.05 0.87
CA GLY A 48 -22.87 -6.60 -0.47
C GLY A 48 -22.98 -5.09 -0.70
N HIS A 49 -23.25 -4.29 0.35
CA HIS A 49 -23.26 -2.82 0.26
C HIS A 49 -21.83 -2.25 0.32
N GLU A 50 -20.95 -2.70 -0.58
CA GLU A 50 -19.53 -2.35 -0.58
C GLU A 50 -19.26 -0.89 -0.93
N SER A 51 -20.14 -0.23 -1.69
CA SER A 51 -19.98 1.18 -2.07
C SER A 51 -19.87 2.12 -0.86
N LEU A 52 -20.30 1.69 0.33
CA LEU A 52 -20.14 2.44 1.56
C LEU A 52 -18.67 2.68 1.88
N ILE A 53 -17.81 1.67 1.70
CA ILE A 53 -16.39 1.77 2.08
C ILE A 53 -15.60 2.75 1.19
N GLU A 54 -16.12 3.06 -0.01
CA GLU A 54 -15.51 4.01 -0.94
C GLU A 54 -15.49 5.44 -0.39
N HIS A 55 -16.31 5.76 0.61
CA HIS A 55 -16.29 7.06 1.29
C HIS A 55 -15.07 7.24 2.22
N GLY A 56 -14.38 6.13 2.57
CA GLY A 56 -13.21 6.11 3.43
C GLY A 56 -11.95 6.01 2.59
N VAL A 57 -10.99 6.91 2.81
CA VAL A 57 -9.74 6.94 2.05
C VAL A 57 -8.57 6.90 3.03
N ALA A 58 -7.60 6.04 2.74
CA ALA A 58 -6.32 5.97 3.44
C ALA A 58 -5.15 6.15 2.45
N THR A 59 -4.16 6.92 2.86
CA THR A 59 -2.96 7.20 2.07
C THR A 59 -1.74 6.63 2.79
N PHE A 60 -0.94 5.85 2.08
CA PHE A 60 0.25 5.20 2.62
C PHE A 60 1.51 5.68 1.90
N TYR A 61 2.59 5.81 2.66
CA TYR A 61 3.95 5.76 2.12
C TYR A 61 4.41 4.30 2.10
N ILE A 62 4.90 3.86 0.95
CA ILE A 62 5.40 2.49 0.75
C ILE A 62 6.81 2.56 0.17
N LYS A 63 7.77 1.97 0.88
CA LYS A 63 9.11 1.66 0.35
C LYS A 63 9.12 0.20 -0.07
N ALA A 64 9.33 -0.06 -1.36
CA ALA A 64 9.29 -1.39 -1.94
C ALA A 64 10.21 -1.52 -3.16
N SER A 65 10.38 -2.75 -3.67
CA SER A 65 11.14 -3.02 -4.89
C SER A 65 10.41 -2.51 -6.13
N ARG A 66 11.14 -2.23 -7.21
CA ARG A 66 10.53 -1.81 -8.48
C ARG A 66 9.57 -2.87 -9.03
N VAL A 67 9.93 -4.15 -8.89
CA VAL A 67 9.08 -5.28 -9.30
C VAL A 67 7.76 -5.28 -8.52
N LEU A 68 7.81 -5.13 -7.19
CA LEU A 68 6.58 -5.04 -6.38
C LEU A 68 5.70 -3.87 -6.82
N THR A 69 6.29 -2.68 -7.02
CA THR A 69 5.50 -1.52 -7.46
C THR A 69 4.89 -1.69 -8.85
N HIS A 70 5.49 -2.53 -9.71
CA HIS A 70 4.97 -2.81 -11.05
C HIS A 70 3.68 -3.63 -10.99
N GLU A 71 3.55 -4.53 -10.03
CA GLU A 71 2.31 -5.24 -9.71
C GLU A 71 1.32 -4.32 -8.98
N LEU A 72 1.80 -3.53 -8.01
CA LEU A 72 0.94 -2.65 -7.20
C LEU A 72 0.13 -1.66 -8.06
N VAL A 73 0.75 -1.02 -9.05
CA VAL A 73 0.07 -0.02 -9.90
C VAL A 73 -0.96 -0.62 -10.87
N ARG A 74 -1.11 -1.96 -10.89
CA ARG A 74 -2.17 -2.63 -11.66
C ARG A 74 -3.55 -2.50 -11.00
N HIS A 75 -3.59 -2.15 -9.71
CA HIS A 75 -4.82 -1.82 -9.01
C HIS A 75 -5.29 -0.42 -9.42
N ARG A 76 -6.17 -0.36 -10.43
CA ARG A 76 -6.59 0.90 -11.08
C ARG A 76 -7.45 1.81 -10.20
N ILE A 77 -8.10 1.27 -9.17
CA ILE A 77 -8.94 2.04 -8.23
C ILE A 77 -8.07 2.47 -7.04
N ALA A 78 -7.09 3.31 -7.34
CA ALA A 78 -6.16 3.91 -6.40
C ALA A 78 -5.39 5.06 -7.08
N SER A 79 -4.74 5.90 -6.28
CA SER A 79 -3.92 7.01 -6.76
C SER A 79 -2.47 6.83 -6.34
N TYR A 80 -1.53 7.04 -7.26
CA TYR A 80 -0.11 6.76 -7.03
C TYR A 80 0.77 7.98 -7.34
N SER A 81 1.71 8.24 -6.44
CA SER A 81 2.85 9.13 -6.67
C SER A 81 4.12 8.33 -6.39
N GLN A 82 4.93 8.09 -7.42
CA GLN A 82 6.10 7.23 -7.33
C GLN A 82 7.40 8.01 -7.57
N ARG A 83 8.45 7.67 -6.81
CA ARG A 83 9.81 8.20 -7.04
C ARG A 83 10.22 7.96 -8.49
N SER A 84 10.56 9.04 -9.20
CA SER A 84 10.94 8.98 -10.60
C SER A 84 12.45 8.86 -10.76
N GLN A 85 12.91 7.73 -11.29
CA GLN A 85 14.32 7.53 -11.66
C GLN A 85 14.76 8.38 -12.88
N ARG A 86 13.82 9.09 -13.54
CA ARG A 86 14.15 10.07 -14.59
C ARG A 86 14.62 11.41 -14.02
N TYR A 87 14.20 11.75 -12.80
CA TYR A 87 14.46 13.05 -12.18
C TYR A 87 15.32 12.95 -10.91
N VAL A 88 15.17 11.86 -10.16
CA VAL A 88 15.96 11.62 -8.96
C VAL A 88 17.16 10.77 -9.34
N LYS A 89 18.35 11.36 -9.27
CA LYS A 89 19.61 10.63 -9.40
C LYS A 89 19.78 9.74 -8.17
N GLU A 90 20.08 8.47 -8.39
CA GLU A 90 20.48 7.59 -7.31
C GLU A 90 21.97 7.83 -7.04
N ASN A 91 22.34 8.00 -5.76
CA ASN A 91 23.72 8.30 -5.35
C ASN A 91 24.38 7.13 -4.63
N LYS A 92 23.62 6.06 -4.37
CA LYS A 92 24.04 4.83 -3.72
C LYS A 92 23.31 3.65 -4.35
N ALA A 93 23.95 2.49 -4.37
CA ALA A 93 23.26 1.25 -4.65
C ALA A 93 22.25 1.00 -3.53
N ASP A 94 20.95 1.00 -3.87
CA ASP A 94 19.88 0.68 -2.95
C ASP A 94 18.89 -0.26 -3.66
N TYR A 95 18.61 -1.39 -3.03
CA TYR A 95 17.73 -2.43 -3.56
C TYR A 95 17.16 -3.27 -2.41
N ILE A 96 16.00 -3.88 -2.66
CA ILE A 96 15.42 -4.84 -1.71
C ILE A 96 15.97 -6.22 -2.04
N PHE A 97 16.58 -6.86 -1.03
CA PHE A 97 17.11 -8.21 -1.15
C PHE A 97 15.96 -9.24 -1.18
N PRO A 98 15.92 -10.17 -2.15
CA PRO A 98 14.85 -11.18 -2.23
C PRO A 98 14.95 -12.17 -1.07
N VAL A 99 13.83 -12.42 -0.37
CA VAL A 99 13.79 -13.32 0.79
C VAL A 99 13.90 -14.79 0.38
N GLU A 100 13.56 -15.10 -0.86
CA GLU A 100 13.54 -16.44 -1.43
C GLU A 100 14.95 -17.03 -1.61
N ILE A 101 15.96 -16.18 -1.67
CA ILE A 101 17.38 -16.57 -1.77
C ILE A 101 18.16 -16.29 -0.49
N ALA A 102 17.50 -15.77 0.55
CA ALA A 102 18.13 -15.51 1.83
C ALA A 102 18.54 -16.83 2.49
N GLY A 103 19.77 -16.90 3.00
CA GLY A 103 20.32 -18.08 3.66
C GLY A 103 20.98 -19.10 2.73
N ASP A 104 21.01 -18.86 1.41
CA ASP A 104 21.79 -19.64 0.43
C ASP A 104 23.02 -18.81 0.00
N PRO A 105 24.21 -19.04 0.59
CA PRO A 105 25.38 -18.19 0.36
C PRO A 105 25.79 -18.04 -1.10
N ASP A 106 25.61 -19.09 -1.91
CA ASP A 106 25.98 -19.07 -3.32
C ASP A 106 25.01 -18.19 -4.11
N ARG A 107 23.70 -18.31 -3.89
CA ARG A 107 22.70 -17.44 -4.53
C ARG A 107 22.80 -16.00 -4.06
N GLU A 108 23.04 -15.78 -2.78
CA GLU A 108 23.23 -14.43 -2.25
C GLU A 108 24.42 -13.75 -2.90
N LYS A 109 25.54 -14.47 -3.04
CA LYS A 109 26.75 -13.97 -3.71
C LYS A 109 26.46 -13.59 -5.16
N ILE A 110 25.84 -14.49 -5.93
CA ILE A 110 25.49 -14.23 -7.33
C ILE A 110 24.61 -12.98 -7.46
N PHE A 111 23.61 -12.83 -6.59
CA PHE A 111 22.73 -11.68 -6.62
C PHE A 111 23.46 -10.38 -6.29
N ARG A 112 24.30 -10.36 -5.25
CA ARG A 112 25.08 -9.17 -4.85
C ARG A 112 26.05 -8.75 -5.95
N GLU A 113 26.79 -9.70 -6.52
CA GLU A 113 27.71 -9.43 -7.64
C GLU A 113 26.98 -8.84 -8.85
N ALA A 114 25.80 -9.34 -9.19
CA ALA A 114 24.98 -8.79 -10.27
C ALA A 114 24.51 -7.35 -9.96
N MET A 115 24.07 -7.08 -8.73
CA MET A 115 23.65 -5.74 -8.30
C MET A 115 24.82 -4.74 -8.29
N ASP A 116 25.99 -5.17 -7.83
CA ASP A 116 27.20 -4.35 -7.82
C ASP A 116 27.67 -4.01 -9.24
N ALA A 117 27.65 -4.99 -10.16
CA ALA A 117 27.97 -4.78 -11.56
C ALA A 117 26.99 -3.80 -12.25
N ALA A 118 25.68 -3.94 -11.98
CA ALA A 118 24.67 -3.03 -12.49
C ALA A 118 24.87 -1.60 -11.96
N TRP A 119 25.18 -1.44 -10.67
CA TRP A 119 25.46 -0.14 -10.07
C TRP A 119 26.72 0.51 -10.63
N ALA A 120 27.80 -0.25 -10.77
CA ALA A 120 29.05 0.24 -11.36
C ALA A 120 28.86 0.73 -12.81
N SER A 121 27.93 0.13 -13.55
CA SER A 121 27.58 0.53 -14.92
C SER A 121 26.64 1.75 -14.98
N TYR A 122 25.86 1.99 -13.93
CA TYR A 122 24.95 3.14 -13.83
C TYR A 122 25.66 4.45 -13.48
N LYS A 123 26.66 4.38 -12.59
CA LYS A 123 27.42 5.53 -12.08
C LYS A 123 28.20 6.24 -13.19
#